data_AF-A0A453NPT5-F1
#
_entry.id   AF-A0A453NPT5-F1
#
_cell.length_a   1.000
_cell.length_b   1.000
_cell.length_c   1.000
_cell.angle_alpha   90.00
_cell.angle_beta   90.00
_cell.angle_gamma   90.00
#
_symmetry.space_group_name_H-M   'P 1'
#
loop_
_entity.id
_entity.type
_entity.pdbx_description
1 polymer ?
#
loop_
_entity_poly.entity_id
_entity_poly.type
_entity_poly.pdbx_seq_one_letter_code
_entity_poly.pdbx_strand_id
1 'polypeptide(L)' 'AGVFYCGKPTLAKELKKLSLEMSRKTMTRFHFHKEYF' A
#
# COMPACT_ATOMS: atom_id res chain seq x y z
N ALA A 1 0.33 -9.64 4.09
CA ALA A 1 1.67 -9.02 4.02
C ALA A 1 1.53 -7.50 4.21
N GLY A 2 2.48 -6.84 4.88
CA GLY A 2 2.45 -5.39 5.09
C GLY A 2 3.18 -4.64 3.98
N VAL A 3 2.62 -3.53 3.52
CA VAL A 3 3.27 -2.61 2.56
C VAL A 3 3.58 -1.32 3.30
N PHE A 4 4.88 -1.01 3.42
CA PHE A 4 5.39 0.17 4.13
C PHE A 4 6.03 1.13 3.14
N TYR A 5 5.72 2.42 3.29
CA TYR A 5 6.28 3.47 2.46
C TYR A 5 6.55 4.73 3.28
N CYS A 6 7.82 5.15 3.31
CA CYS A 6 8.30 6.38 3.92
C CYS A 6 8.97 7.24 2.84
N GLY A 7 8.25 8.24 2.32
CA GLY A 7 8.73 9.08 1.22
C GLY A 7 7.67 10.03 0.65
N LYS A 8 7.95 10.62 -0.52
CA LYS A 8 7.09 11.60 -1.22
C LYS A 8 5.61 11.17 -1.28
N PRO A 9 4.65 12.06 -0.94
CA PRO A 9 3.22 11.74 -0.85
C PRO A 9 2.61 11.16 -2.13
N THR A 10 3.16 11.51 -3.29
CA THR A 10 2.69 11.10 -4.61
C THR A 10 2.71 9.59 -4.77
N LEU A 11 3.80 8.94 -4.36
CA LEU A 11 3.98 7.49 -4.49
C LEU A 11 3.19 6.71 -3.42
N ALA A 12 2.90 7.33 -2.27
CA ALA A 12 2.02 6.74 -1.25
C ALA A 12 0.60 6.46 -1.79
N LYS A 13 0.09 7.36 -2.66
CA LYS A 13 -1.24 7.21 -3.28
C LYS A 13 -1.28 6.03 -4.25
N GLU A 14 -0.23 5.86 -5.05
CA GLU A 14 -0.10 4.76 -6.01
C GLU A 14 0.06 3.41 -5.31
N LEU A 15 0.91 3.35 -4.28
CA LEU A 15 1.12 2.14 -3.49
C LEU A 15 -0.15 1.71 -2.74
N LYS A 16 -0.94 2.65 -2.23
CA LYS A 16 -2.26 2.35 -1.65
C LYS A 16 -3.21 1.71 -2.66
N LYS A 17 -3.25 2.24 -3.90
CA LYS A 17 -4.09 1.69 -4.99
C LYS A 17 -3.64 0.27 -5.34
N LEU A 18 -2.34 0.06 -5.49
CA LEU A 18 -1.77 -1.25 -5.82
C LEU A 18 -2.04 -2.28 -4.70
N SER A 19 -1.89 -1.89 -3.44
CA SER A 19 -2.19 -2.75 -2.28
C SER A 19 -3.66 -3.22 -2.30
N LEU A 20 -4.60 -2.33 -2.62
CA LEU A 20 -6.01 -2.69 -2.72
C LEU A 20 -6.29 -3.63 -3.90
N GLU A 21 -5.66 -3.36 -5.05
CA GLU A 21 -5.82 -4.18 -6.25
C GLU A 21 -5.27 -5.60 -6.05
N MET A 22 -4.08 -5.72 -5.47
CA MET A 22 -3.45 -7.02 -5.18
C MET A 22 -4.23 -7.80 -4.12
N SER A 23 -4.83 -7.12 -3.14
CA SER A 23 -5.71 -7.75 -2.15
C SER A 23 -7.01 -8.30 -2.75
N ARG A 24 -7.48 -7.73 -3.87
CA ARG A 24 -8.66 -8.23 -4.60
C ARG A 24 -8.31 -9.36 -5.56
N LYS A 25 -7.12 -9.31 -6.15
CA LYS A 25 -6.64 -10.29 -7.14
C LYS A 25 -6.09 -11.58 -6.52
N THR A 26 -5.65 -11.53 -5.26
CA THR A 26 -5.04 -12.67 -4.58
C THR A 26 -5.80 -13.02 -3.31
N MET A 27 -5.63 -14.24 -2.79
CA MET A 27 -6.16 -14.61 -1.48
C MET A 27 -5.41 -13.91 -0.33
N THR A 28 -4.29 -13.24 -0.63
CA THR A 28 -3.48 -12.54 0.35
C THR A 28 -3.97 -11.10 0.52
N ARG A 29 -4.37 -10.74 1.74
CA ARG A 29 -4.69 -9.35 2.07
C ARG A 29 -3.41 -8.52 2.26
N PHE A 30 -3.37 -7.36 1.60
CA PHE A 30 -2.34 -6.35 1.73
C PHE A 30 -2.90 -5.13 2.45
N HIS A 31 -2.28 -4.79 3.58
CA HIS A 31 -2.63 -3.60 4.35
C HIS A 31 -1.56 -2.53 4.10
N PHE A 32 -2.02 -1.37 3.62
CA PHE A 32 -1.16 -0.22 3.36
C PHE A 32 -1.08 0.64 4.62
N HIS A 33 0.14 0.82 5.14
CA HIS A 33 0.41 1.68 6.29
C HIS A 33 1.22 2.89 5.81
N LYS A 34 0.67 4.10 6.01
CA LYS A 34 1.39 5.35 5.78
C LYS A 34 2.02 5.77 7.09
N GLU A 35 3.34 5.69 7.20
CA GLU A 35 4.06 6.31 8.31
C GLU A 35 4.15 7.82 8.06
N TYR A 36 3.66 8.61 9.01
CA TYR A 36 3.90 10.04 9.04
C TYR A 36 5.28 10.23 9.69
N PHE A 37 6.29 10.56 8.88
CA PHE A 37 7.50 11.23 9.33
C PHE A 37 7.38 12.72 8.98
#